data_AF-A0A958WR34-F1
#
_entry.id   AF-A0A958WR34-F1
#
_cell.length_a   1.000
_cell.length_b   1.000
_cell.length_c   1.000
_cell.angle_alpha   90.00
_cell.angle_beta   90.00
_cell.angle_gamma   90.00
#
_symmetry.space_group_name_H-M   'P 1'
#
loop_
_entity.id
_entity.type
_entity.pdbx_description
1 polymer ?
#
loop_
_entity_poly.entity_id
_entity_poly.type
_entity_poly.pdbx_seq_one_letter_code
_entity_poly.pdbx_strand_id
1 'polypeptide(L)'
;MKNRLISILSLFLFLSVLTPDLPAQCPMCKIGAESNLRNGGTAGNGLNIGILYLFVMPYLLVGGIGYVWWKNRKKEDEIEF
;
A
#
# COMPACT_ATOMS: atom_id res chain seq x y z
N MET A 1 -19.06 11.13 -18.33
CA MET A 1 -18.40 10.56 -17.13
C MET A 1 -17.02 9.97 -17.42
N LYS A 2 -16.87 9.19 -18.49
CA LYS A 2 -15.61 8.54 -18.90
C LYS A 2 -14.41 9.49 -19.00
N ASN A 3 -14.58 10.68 -19.59
CA ASN A 3 -13.50 11.67 -19.73
C ASN A 3 -13.11 12.31 -18.39
N ARG A 4 -14.07 12.47 -17.46
CA ARG A 4 -13.76 12.94 -16.09
C ARG A 4 -13.03 11.87 -15.29
N LEU A 5 -13.40 10.60 -15.47
CA LEU A 5 -12.71 9.47 -14.85
C LEU A 5 -11.25 9.38 -15.31
N ILE A 6 -11.01 9.51 -16.63
CA ILE A 6 -9.65 9.51 -17.22
C ILE A 6 -8.82 10.68 -16.67
N SER A 7 -9.42 11.86 -16.56
CA SER A 7 -8.74 13.04 -16.01
C SER A 7 -8.38 12.87 -14.53
N ILE A 8 -9.25 12.28 -13.72
CA ILE A 8 -8.98 11.98 -12.31
C ILE A 8 -7.87 10.93 -12.18
N LEU A 9 -7.91 9.88 -13.01
CA LEU A 9 -6.91 8.81 -12.99
C LEU A 9 -5.52 9.34 -13.38
N SER A 10 -5.47 10.20 -14.40
CA SER A 10 -4.23 10.86 -14.85
C SER A 10 -3.65 11.78 -13.77
N LEU A 11 -4.49 12.56 -13.10
CA LEU A 11 -4.07 13.44 -12.01
C LEU A 11 -3.52 12.64 -10.82
N PHE A 12 -4.20 11.54 -10.44
CA PHE A 12 -3.73 10.66 -9.38
C PHE A 12 -2.36 10.03 -9.71
N LEU A 13 -2.19 9.55 -10.94
CA LEU A 13 -0.93 9.00 -11.42
C LEU A 13 0.18 10.05 -11.39
N PHE A 14 -0.09 11.28 -11.81
CA PHE A 14 0.87 12.38 -11.75
C PHE A 14 1.29 12.71 -10.30
N LEU A 15 0.33 12.77 -9.36
CA LEU A 15 0.62 13.01 -7.95
C LEU A 15 1.44 11.87 -7.31
N SER A 16 1.25 10.62 -7.74
CA SER A 16 2.02 9.49 -7.19
C SER A 16 3.51 9.54 -7.54
N VAL A 17 3.91 10.23 -8.60
CA VAL A 17 5.33 10.42 -8.97
C VAL A 17 5.98 11.54 -8.15
N LEU A 18 5.16 12.42 -7.55
CA LEU A 18 5.61 13.59 -6.79
C LEU A 18 5.77 13.34 -5.29
N THR A 19 5.64 12.09 -4.81
CA THR A 19 5.80 11.81 -3.38
C THR A 19 7.28 11.90 -2.98
N PRO A 20 7.69 12.86 -2.13
CA PRO A 20 9.01 12.79 -1.50
C PRO A 20 9.08 11.58 -0.56
N ASP A 21 10.29 11.14 -0.22
CA ASP A 21 10.50 10.16 0.86
C ASP A 21 9.81 10.67 2.14
N LEU A 22 8.61 10.18 2.44
CA LEU A 22 7.90 10.53 3.66
C LEU A 22 8.73 9.98 4.83
N PRO A 23 9.28 10.84 5.71
CA PRO A 23 10.01 10.35 6.86
C PRO A 23 9.05 9.50 7.71
N ALA A 24 9.49 8.30 8.10
CA ALA A 24 8.69 7.37 8.87
C ALA A 24 8.01 8.07 10.07
N GLN A 25 6.71 7.80 10.25
CA GLN A 25 5.85 8.48 11.24
C GLN A 25 6.19 8.15 12.70
N CYS A 26 7.17 7.27 12.94
CA CYS A 26 7.73 6.99 14.27
C CYS A 26 9.18 7.45 14.32
N PRO A 27 9.46 8.73 14.65
CA PRO A 27 10.82 9.26 14.69
C PRO A 27 11.73 8.49 15.66
N MET A 28 11.17 7.95 16.75
CA MET A 28 11.91 7.11 17.71
C MET A 28 12.43 5.79 17.10
N CYS A 29 11.59 5.05 16.37
CA CYS A 29 11.99 3.76 15.79
C CYS A 29 13.00 3.94 14.64
N LYS A 30 12.86 5.02 13.86
CA LYS A 30 13.78 5.35 12.77
C LYS A 30 15.16 5.75 13.29
N ILE A 31 15.22 6.64 14.29
CA ILE A 31 16.49 7.11 14.87
C ILE A 31 17.24 5.96 15.56
N GLY A 32 16.53 5.08 16.27
CA GLY A 32 17.14 3.90 16.90
C GLY A 32 17.76 2.93 15.89
N ALA A 33 17.04 2.66 14.79
CA ALA A 33 17.52 1.80 13.70
C ALA A 33 18.70 2.44 12.93
N GLU A 34 18.58 3.72 12.56
CA GLU A 34 19.68 4.45 11.89
C GLU A 34 20.92 4.58 12.78
N SER A 35 20.75 4.79 14.10
CA SER A 35 21.88 4.80 15.05
C SER A 35 22.56 3.44 15.15
N ASN A 36 21.80 2.34 15.15
CA ASN A 36 22.37 0.99 15.15
C ASN A 36 23.19 0.73 13.88
N LEU A 37 22.66 1.09 12.71
CA LEU A 37 23.37 1.03 11.42
C LEU A 37 24.66 1.87 11.41
N ARG A 38 24.61 3.12 11.90
CA ARG A 38 25.79 4.01 11.96
C ARG A 38 26.89 3.51 12.89
N ASN A 39 26.54 2.71 13.90
CA ASN A 39 27.48 2.11 14.85
C ASN A 39 27.91 0.69 14.43
N GLY A 40 27.65 0.28 13.18
CA GLY A 40 28.08 -1.02 12.64
C GLY A 40 27.15 -2.20 12.94
N GLY A 41 25.98 -1.93 13.53
CA GLY A 41 24.93 -2.92 13.73
C GLY A 41 24.04 -3.08 12.49
N THR A 42 23.20 -4.13 12.49
CA THR A 42 22.34 -4.49 11.35
C THR A 42 20.87 -4.20 11.61
N ALA A 43 20.49 -3.76 12.81
CA ALA A 43 19.11 -3.48 13.17
C ALA A 43 18.65 -2.20 12.46
N GLY A 44 17.85 -2.38 11.40
CA GLY A 44 17.40 -1.30 10.53
C GLY A 44 17.53 -1.61 9.04
N ASN A 45 18.34 -2.62 8.68
CA ASN A 45 18.37 -3.13 7.32
C ASN A 45 16.97 -3.63 6.91
N GLY A 46 16.42 -3.07 5.84
CA GLY A 46 15.11 -3.44 5.32
C GLY A 46 13.90 -2.86 6.07
N LEU A 47 14.09 -1.94 7.02
CA LEU A 47 12.97 -1.34 7.78
C LEU A 47 11.94 -0.66 6.87
N ASN A 48 12.39 0.10 5.86
CA ASN A 48 11.48 0.75 4.91
C ASN A 48 10.66 -0.26 4.09
N ILE A 49 11.26 -1.40 3.74
CA ILE A 49 10.56 -2.50 3.04
C ILE A 49 9.51 -3.11 3.96
N GLY A 50 9.84 -3.31 5.25
CA GLY A 50 8.90 -3.80 6.26
C GLY A 50 7.70 -2.87 6.46
N ILE A 51 7.92 -1.56 6.54
CA ILE A 51 6.84 -0.56 6.66
C ILE A 51 5.93 -0.59 5.44
N LEU A 52 6.49 -0.60 4.23
CA LEU A 52 5.70 -0.68 3.00
C LEU A 52 4.91 -1.99 2.91
N TYR A 53 5.51 -3.12 3.31
CA TYR A 53 4.83 -4.41 3.36
C TYR A 53 3.62 -4.39 4.29
N LEU A 54 3.79 -3.87 5.52
CA LEU A 54 2.72 -3.76 6.51
C LEU A 54 1.61 -2.79 6.08
N PHE A 55 1.96 -1.74 5.33
CA PHE A 55 0.97 -0.78 4.80
C PHE A 55 0.16 -1.37 3.64
N VAL A 56 0.80 -2.09 2.72
CA VAL A 56 0.13 -2.63 1.50
C VAL A 56 -0.70 -3.87 1.81
N MET A 57 -0.27 -4.72 2.75
CA MET A 57 -0.94 -5.99 3.08
C MET A 57 -2.44 -5.85 3.42
N PRO A 58 -2.88 -4.93 4.29
CA PRO A 58 -4.29 -4.76 4.62
C PRO A 58 -5.17 -4.47 3.40
N TYR A 59 -4.69 -3.64 2.47
CA TYR A 59 -5.44 -3.29 1.26
C TYR A 59 -5.54 -4.47 0.30
N LEU A 60 -4.48 -5.26 0.16
CA LEU A 60 -4.51 -6.49 -0.65
C LEU A 60 -5.46 -7.53 -0.06
N LEU A 61 -5.46 -7.70 1.27
CA LEU A 61 -6.35 -8.64 1.94
C LEU A 61 -7.82 -8.23 1.78
N VAL A 62 -8.15 -6.98 2.08
CA VAL A 62 -9.54 -6.48 1.94
C VAL A 62 -9.99 -6.51 0.49
N GLY A 63 -9.14 -6.08 -0.44
CA GLY A 63 -9.43 -6.13 -1.88
C GLY A 63 -9.61 -7.56 -2.40
N GLY A 64 -8.78 -8.50 -1.96
CA GLY A 64 -8.87 -9.92 -2.31
C GLY A 64 -10.16 -10.55 -1.78
N ILE A 65 -10.49 -10.33 -0.51
CA ILE A 65 -11.74 -10.81 0.10
C ILE A 65 -12.95 -10.22 -0.64
N GLY A 66 -12.95 -8.91 -0.88
CA GLY A 66 -14.03 -8.22 -1.61
C GLY A 66 -14.22 -8.76 -3.03
N TYR A 67 -13.12 -9.03 -3.75
CA TYR A 67 -13.16 -9.59 -5.09
C TYR A 67 -13.73 -11.02 -5.10
N VAL A 68 -13.28 -11.89 -4.19
CA VAL A 68 -13.80 -13.26 -4.06
C VAL A 68 -15.28 -13.25 -3.70
N TRP A 69 -15.68 -12.40 -2.76
CA TRP A 69 -17.09 -12.26 -2.37
C TRP A 69 -17.98 -11.81 -3.54
N TRP A 70 -17.56 -10.77 -4.28
CA TRP A 70 -18.30 -10.29 -5.45
C TRP A 70 -18.41 -11.35 -6.55
N LYS A 71 -17.32 -12.08 -6.81
CA LYS A 71 -17.31 -13.16 -7.81
C LYS A 71 -18.27 -14.30 -7.42
N ASN A 72 -18.31 -14.68 -6.15
CA ASN A 72 -19.21 -15.74 -5.68
C ASN A 72 -20.68 -15.30 -5.78
N ARG A 73 -21.00 -14.06 -5.43
CA ARG A 73 -22.37 -13.51 -5.55
C ARG A 73 -22.86 -13.47 -6.99
N LYS A 74 -22.02 -13.01 -7.93
CA LYS A 74 -22.39 -13.06 -9.37
C LYS A 74 -22.64 -14.47 -9.88
N LYS A 75 -21.94 -15.47 -9.34
CA LYS A 75 -22.13 -16.86 -9.73
C LYS A 75 -23.44 -17.43 -9.17
N GLU A 76 -23.89 -16.98 -8.00
CA GLU A 76 -25.23 -17.30 -7.47
C GLU A 76 -26.33 -16.68 -8.34
N ASP A 77 -26.20 -15.40 -8.72
CA ASP A 77 -27.16 -14.70 -9.58
C ASP A 77 -27.29 -15.32 -10.99
N GLU A 78 -26.21 -15.91 -11.53
CA GLU A 78 -26.22 -16.65 -12.80
C GLU A 78 -26.79 -18.08 -12.70
N ILE A 79 -26.81 -18.69 -11.51
CA ILE A 79 -27.32 -20.05 -11.29
C ILE A 79 -28.83 -20.06 -11.00
N GLU A 80 -29.39 -18.96 -10.49
CA GLU A 80 -30.84 -18.82 -10.27
C GLU A 80 -31.65 -18.41 -11.53
N PHE A 81 -31.01 -18.29 -12.70
CA PHE A 81 -31.69 -18.03 -13.98
C PHE A 81 -31.77 -19.27 -14.87
#